data_AF-P97100-F1
#
_entry.id   AF-P97100-F1
#
_cell.length_a   1.000
_cell.length_b   1.000
_cell.length_c   1.000
_cell.angle_alpha   90.00
_cell.angle_beta   90.00
_cell.angle_gamma   90.00
#
_symmetry.space_group_name_H-M   'P 1'
#
loop_
_entity.id
_entity.type
_entity.pdbx_description
1 polymer ?
#
loop_
_entity_poly.entity_id
_entity_poly.type
_entity_poly.pdbx_seq_one_letter_code
_entity_poly.pdbx_strand_id
1 'polypeptide(L)'
;MTELSESTTSKFVTINEKGLSNFRIHLNDAGQGEAVIMLHGGGPGAGGWSNYYRNIGPFVAAGYRVILPDAPGFNKSDAVVMDEQRGLVNARAVKGMMDALGIDKAHLVGNSMGGAGALNFALEYPERTGKVIL
;
A
#
# COMPACT_ATOMS: atom_id res chain seq x y z
N MET A 1 1.01 6.30 -24.50
CA MET A 1 0.75 6.03 -23.08
C MET A 1 1.51 7.06 -22.28
N THR A 2 0.87 7.76 -21.35
CA THR A 2 1.54 8.70 -20.44
C THR A 2 2.63 7.95 -19.68
N GLU A 3 3.84 8.49 -19.66
CA GLU A 3 4.97 7.89 -18.95
C GLU A 3 4.67 7.91 -17.44
N LEU A 4 4.61 6.72 -16.82
CA LEU A 4 4.43 6.61 -15.38
C LEU A 4 5.73 7.02 -14.69
N SER A 5 5.65 8.02 -13.82
CA SER A 5 6.77 8.44 -12.98
C SER A 5 6.33 8.56 -11.53
N GLU A 6 7.30 8.61 -10.62
CA GLU A 6 7.03 8.79 -9.19
C GLU A 6 6.23 10.07 -8.96
N SER A 7 6.64 11.17 -9.61
CA SER A 7 6.00 12.47 -9.46
C SER A 7 4.60 12.53 -10.05
N THR A 8 4.34 11.90 -11.21
CA THR A 8 3.02 11.95 -11.85
C THR A 8 1.99 11.05 -11.17
N THR A 9 2.43 10.08 -10.38
CA THR A 9 1.57 9.12 -9.67
C THR A 9 1.45 9.39 -8.18
N SER A 10 2.31 10.25 -7.62
CA SER A 10 2.37 10.59 -6.19
C SER A 10 1.08 11.26 -5.71
N LYS A 11 0.54 10.75 -4.60
CA LYS A 11 -0.63 11.26 -3.89
C LYS A 11 -0.44 11.10 -2.39
N PHE A 12 -1.24 11.83 -1.63
CA PHE A 12 -1.41 11.63 -0.20
C PHE A 12 -2.87 11.39 0.12
N VAL A 13 -3.12 10.52 1.09
CA VAL A 13 -4.43 10.36 1.73
C VAL A 13 -4.28 10.46 3.23
N THR A 14 -5.33 10.95 3.90
CA THR A 14 -5.42 10.94 5.35
C THR A 14 -6.28 9.77 5.77
N ILE A 15 -5.78 8.96 6.69
CA ILE A 15 -6.49 7.78 7.21
C ILE A 15 -6.85 7.97 8.68
N ASN A 16 -7.90 7.27 9.11
CA ASN A 16 -8.34 7.23 10.49
C ASN A 16 -8.61 5.77 10.87
N GLU A 17 -7.63 5.14 11.53
CA GLU A 17 -7.67 3.74 11.93
C GLU A 17 -7.12 3.57 13.35
N LYS A 18 -7.31 2.38 13.94
CA LYS A 18 -6.83 2.09 15.29
C LYS A 18 -5.32 2.34 15.39
N GLY A 19 -4.93 3.35 16.19
CA GLY A 19 -3.54 3.76 16.39
C GLY A 19 -2.99 4.73 15.33
N LEU A 20 -3.79 5.14 14.35
CA LEU A 20 -3.40 6.00 13.23
C LEU A 20 -4.50 7.07 12.99
N SER A 21 -4.52 8.12 13.81
CA SER A 21 -5.52 9.21 13.74
C SER A 21 -5.00 10.38 12.91
N ASN A 22 -5.79 10.85 11.94
CA ASN A 22 -5.39 11.89 10.97
C ASN A 22 -4.00 11.62 10.36
N PHE A 23 -3.70 10.35 10.11
CA PHE A 23 -2.37 9.91 9.72
C PHE A 23 -2.21 10.03 8.21
N ARG A 24 -1.15 10.70 7.74
CA ARG A 24 -0.91 10.93 6.32
C ARG A 24 -0.12 9.78 5.71
N ILE A 25 -0.72 9.13 4.72
CA ILE A 25 -0.10 8.08 3.92
C ILE A 25 0.23 8.63 2.54
N HIS A 26 1.51 8.49 2.15
CA HIS A 26 1.93 8.67 0.78
C HIS A 26 1.68 7.40 -0.03
N LEU A 27 1.30 7.55 -1.29
CA LEU A 27 1.15 6.45 -2.24
C LEU A 27 1.36 6.92 -3.67
N ASN A 28 1.78 5.99 -4.53
CA ASN A 28 1.71 6.15 -5.98
C ASN A 28 0.49 5.39 -6.51
N ASP A 29 -0.40 6.03 -7.27
CA ASP A 29 -1.66 5.47 -7.75
C ASP A 29 -1.82 5.67 -9.25
N ALA A 30 -1.87 4.57 -10.00
CA ALA A 30 -1.92 4.57 -11.46
C ALA A 30 -2.85 3.48 -11.99
N GLY A 31 -3.35 3.71 -13.21
CA GLY A 31 -4.27 2.79 -13.87
C GLY A 31 -5.70 2.88 -13.36
N GLN A 32 -6.53 1.96 -13.87
CA GLN A 32 -7.95 1.83 -13.57
C GLN A 32 -8.30 0.34 -13.60
N GLY A 33 -9.36 -0.08 -12.92
CA GLY A 33 -9.78 -1.48 -12.83
C GLY A 33 -9.68 -2.04 -11.41
N GLU A 34 -9.55 -3.36 -11.29
CA GLU A 34 -9.39 -4.03 -10.00
C GLU A 34 -8.12 -3.55 -9.28
N ALA A 35 -8.22 -3.34 -7.96
CA ALA A 35 -7.13 -2.78 -7.18
C ALA A 35 -6.06 -3.83 -6.85
N VAL A 36 -4.79 -3.48 -7.09
CA VAL A 36 -3.60 -4.22 -6.65
C VAL A 36 -2.78 -3.30 -5.77
N ILE A 37 -2.61 -3.66 -4.50
CA ILE A 37 -1.81 -2.91 -3.53
C ILE A 37 -0.48 -3.64 -3.33
N MET A 38 0.63 -2.97 -3.63
CA MET A 38 1.98 -3.57 -3.54
C MET A 38 2.75 -2.99 -2.34
N LEU A 39 3.00 -3.82 -1.33
CA LEU A 39 3.57 -3.44 -0.03
C LEU A 39 5.09 -3.70 -0.02
N HIS A 40 5.88 -2.66 0.26
CA HIS A 40 7.34 -2.70 0.21
C HIS A 40 7.98 -3.39 1.44
N GLY A 41 9.29 -3.68 1.34
CA GLY A 41 10.09 -4.25 2.43
C GLY A 41 10.50 -3.22 3.50
N GLY A 42 11.07 -3.69 4.63
CA GLY A 42 11.39 -2.84 5.79
C GLY A 42 12.79 -2.21 5.81
N GLY A 43 13.50 -2.18 4.68
CA GLY A 43 14.86 -1.66 4.62
C GLY A 43 14.93 -0.13 4.75
N PRO A 44 16.04 0.45 5.27
CA PRO A 44 16.24 1.89 5.26
C PRO A 44 16.12 2.48 3.85
N GLY A 45 15.28 3.51 3.68
CA GLY A 45 15.01 4.14 2.38
C GLY A 45 14.02 3.39 1.48
N ALA A 46 13.41 2.29 1.95
CA ALA A 46 12.35 1.60 1.21
C ALA A 46 11.07 2.45 1.12
N GLY A 47 10.35 2.30 0.02
CA GLY A 47 9.04 2.91 -0.23
C GLY A 47 8.34 2.20 -1.39
N GLY A 48 7.08 2.54 -1.65
CA GLY A 48 6.27 1.90 -2.68
C GLY A 48 6.92 1.99 -4.07
N TRP A 49 7.25 3.20 -4.52
CA TRP A 49 7.87 3.41 -5.82
C TRP A 49 9.24 2.74 -5.96
N SER A 50 10.14 2.94 -4.99
CA SER A 50 11.50 2.40 -5.08
C SER A 50 11.53 0.87 -5.14
N ASN A 51 10.57 0.20 -4.49
CA ASN A 51 10.43 -1.26 -4.55
C ASN A 51 9.77 -1.77 -5.85
N TYR A 52 8.83 -1.02 -6.43
CA TYR A 52 7.91 -1.55 -7.45
C TYR A 52 7.84 -0.76 -8.77
N TYR A 53 8.75 0.18 -9.02
CA TYR A 53 8.75 0.98 -10.27
C TYR A 53 8.82 0.12 -11.55
N ARG A 54 9.41 -1.08 -11.48
CA ARG A 54 9.45 -2.03 -12.61
C ARG A 54 8.16 -2.83 -12.79
N ASN A 55 7.29 -2.84 -11.80
CA ASN A 55 6.08 -3.65 -11.74
C ASN A 55 4.82 -2.85 -12.08
N ILE A 56 4.78 -1.57 -11.71
CA ILE A 56 3.60 -0.71 -11.91
C ILE A 56 3.17 -0.66 -13.39
N GLY A 57 4.11 -0.47 -14.31
CA GLY A 57 3.83 -0.37 -15.75
C GLY A 57 3.12 -1.62 -16.31
N PRO A 58 3.71 -2.82 -16.18
CA PRO A 58 3.08 -4.06 -16.65
C PRO A 58 1.70 -4.33 -16.04
N PHE A 59 1.49 -4.08 -14.74
CA PHE A 59 0.19 -4.29 -14.11
C PHE A 59 -0.87 -3.29 -14.58
N VAL A 60 -0.49 -2.02 -14.74
CA VAL A 60 -1.39 -1.01 -15.32
C VAL A 60 -1.75 -1.36 -16.76
N ALA A 61 -0.78 -1.81 -17.56
CA ALA A 61 -1.03 -2.27 -18.93
C ALA A 61 -1.95 -3.51 -19.00
N ALA A 62 -1.95 -4.33 -17.95
CA ALA A 62 -2.86 -5.47 -17.81
C ALA A 62 -4.27 -5.09 -17.32
N GLY A 63 -4.55 -3.81 -17.07
CA GLY A 63 -5.88 -3.32 -16.70
C GLY A 63 -6.16 -3.29 -15.19
N TYR A 64 -5.12 -3.29 -14.35
CA TYR A 64 -5.28 -3.09 -12.90
C TYR A 64 -5.10 -1.63 -12.50
N ARG A 65 -5.78 -1.23 -11.42
CA ARG A 65 -5.41 -0.04 -10.65
C ARG A 65 -4.33 -0.42 -9.65
N VAL A 66 -3.13 0.11 -9.81
CA VAL A 66 -1.97 -0.21 -8.96
C VAL A 66 -1.74 0.89 -7.94
N ILE A 67 -1.69 0.50 -6.67
CA ILE A 67 -1.37 1.39 -5.55
C ILE A 67 -0.07 0.92 -4.90
N LEU A 68 0.91 1.81 -4.83
CA LEU A 68 2.19 1.59 -4.15
C LEU A 68 2.26 2.49 -2.90
N PRO A 69 1.73 2.06 -1.75
CA PRO A 69 1.78 2.85 -0.54
C PRO A 69 3.16 2.83 0.11
N ASP A 70 3.51 3.93 0.77
CA ASP A 70 4.57 3.95 1.78
C ASP A 70 3.96 3.58 3.13
N ALA A 71 4.47 2.53 3.77
CA ALA A 71 4.00 2.09 5.08
C ALA A 71 4.24 3.19 6.15
N PRO A 72 3.46 3.21 7.25
CA PRO A 72 3.70 4.13 8.35
C PRO A 72 5.16 4.12 8.82
N GLY A 73 5.78 5.29 8.92
CA GLY A 73 7.19 5.45 9.29
C GLY A 73 8.19 5.25 8.15
N PHE A 74 7.73 5.13 6.90
CA PHE A 74 8.60 4.99 5.73
C PHE A 74 8.40 6.14 4.73
N ASN A 75 9.52 6.50 4.10
CA ASN A 75 9.61 7.44 2.98
C ASN A 75 8.80 8.72 3.21
N LYS A 76 7.71 8.95 2.47
CA LYS A 76 6.93 10.20 2.56
C LYS A 76 5.70 10.09 3.46
N SER A 77 5.35 8.90 3.96
CA SER A 77 4.29 8.72 4.96
C SER A 77 4.73 9.27 6.31
N ASP A 78 3.77 9.63 7.17
CA ASP A 78 4.06 10.17 8.49
C ASP A 78 4.97 9.25 9.31
N ALA A 79 5.80 9.86 10.15
CA ALA A 79 6.66 9.14 11.08
C ALA A 79 5.85 8.50 12.21
N VAL A 80 6.25 7.32 12.67
CA VAL A 80 5.60 6.63 13.78
C VAL A 80 6.57 5.71 14.53
N VAL A 81 6.43 5.65 15.85
CA VAL A 81 7.02 4.61 16.70
C VAL A 81 5.92 3.60 17.01
N MET A 82 6.19 2.33 16.77
CA MET A 82 5.22 1.24 16.97
C MET A 82 5.59 0.42 18.21
N ASP A 83 4.59 0.14 19.04
CA ASP A 83 4.64 -0.77 20.18
C ASP A 83 4.03 -2.15 19.86
N GLU A 84 3.24 -2.25 18.79
CA GLU A 84 2.73 -3.49 18.21
C GLU A 84 3.61 -4.00 17.04
N GLN A 85 3.41 -5.27 16.67
CA GLN A 85 4.10 -5.85 15.52
C GLN A 85 3.73 -5.10 14.22
N ARG A 86 4.76 -4.64 13.48
CA ARG A 86 4.58 -3.77 12.30
C ARG A 86 3.63 -4.32 11.25
N GLY A 87 3.58 -5.65 11.05
CA GLY A 87 2.66 -6.27 10.09
C GLY A 87 1.20 -5.93 10.36
N LEU A 88 0.79 -5.95 11.63
CA LEU A 88 -0.59 -5.63 12.05
C LEU A 88 -0.90 -4.13 11.89
N VAL A 89 0.03 -3.26 12.29
CA VAL A 89 -0.14 -1.80 12.13
C VAL A 89 -0.19 -1.42 10.65
N ASN A 90 0.67 -2.01 9.82
CA ASN A 90 0.66 -1.80 8.38
C ASN A 90 -0.64 -2.31 7.75
N ALA A 91 -1.19 -3.45 8.19
CA ALA A 91 -2.48 -3.93 7.73
C ALA A 91 -3.62 -2.95 8.03
N ARG A 92 -3.64 -2.35 9.23
CA ARG A 92 -4.60 -1.27 9.58
C ARG A 92 -4.43 -0.08 8.65
N ALA A 93 -3.18 0.34 8.38
CA ALA A 93 -2.93 1.43 7.45
C ALA A 93 -3.45 1.14 6.02
N VAL A 94 -3.29 -0.10 5.53
CA VAL A 94 -3.84 -0.53 4.24
C VAL A 94 -5.37 -0.46 4.26
N LYS A 95 -6.04 -0.90 5.33
CA LYS A 95 -7.50 -0.78 5.45
C LYS A 95 -7.94 0.67 5.42
N GLY A 96 -7.32 1.54 6.23
CA GLY A 96 -7.66 2.95 6.27
C GLY A 96 -7.45 3.65 4.93
N MET A 97 -6.39 3.27 4.21
CA MET A 97 -6.13 3.76 2.85
C MET A 97 -7.21 3.27 1.88
N MET A 98 -7.60 2.00 1.94
CA MET A 98 -8.67 1.45 1.11
C MET A 98 -10.00 2.18 1.36
N ASP A 99 -10.35 2.42 2.62
CA ASP A 99 -11.56 3.15 2.98
C ASP A 99 -11.51 4.61 2.46
N ALA A 100 -10.38 5.30 2.61
CA ALA A 100 -10.19 6.66 2.10
C ALA A 100 -10.23 6.76 0.56
N LEU A 101 -9.86 5.69 -0.14
CA LEU A 101 -9.85 5.62 -1.61
C LEU A 101 -11.12 5.01 -2.21
N GLY A 102 -12.07 4.56 -1.38
CA GLY A 102 -13.28 3.86 -1.83
C GLY A 102 -13.00 2.50 -2.48
N ILE A 103 -12.02 1.75 -1.96
CA ILE A 103 -11.63 0.44 -2.48
C ILE A 103 -12.25 -0.66 -1.60
N ASP A 104 -13.25 -1.36 -2.14
CA ASP A 104 -13.94 -2.42 -1.39
C ASP A 104 -13.10 -3.70 -1.25
N LYS A 105 -12.37 -4.08 -2.30
CA LYS A 105 -11.53 -5.28 -2.30
C LYS A 105 -10.27 -5.06 -3.12
N ALA A 106 -9.14 -5.59 -2.66
CA ALA A 106 -7.86 -5.48 -3.36
C ALA A 106 -7.10 -6.81 -3.38
N HIS A 107 -6.33 -7.03 -4.44
CA HIS A 107 -5.25 -8.02 -4.44
C HIS A 107 -4.03 -7.43 -3.75
N LEU A 108 -3.31 -8.24 -2.99
CA LEU A 108 -2.14 -7.81 -2.23
C LEU A 108 -0.89 -8.49 -2.77
N VAL A 109 0.13 -7.69 -3.05
CA VAL A 109 1.49 -8.15 -3.34
C VAL A 109 2.36 -7.62 -2.21
N GLY A 110 3.15 -8.46 -1.55
CA GLY A 110 3.99 -8.00 -0.45
C GLY A 110 5.29 -8.76 -0.33
N ASN A 111 6.42 -8.06 -0.31
CA ASN A 111 7.73 -8.67 -0.11
C ASN A 111 8.28 -8.37 1.29
N SER A 112 8.90 -9.35 1.96
CA SER A 112 9.51 -9.15 3.29
C SER A 112 8.52 -8.56 4.31
N MET A 113 8.78 -7.38 4.89
CA MET A 113 7.84 -6.66 5.76
C MET A 113 6.47 -6.46 5.09
N GLY A 114 6.44 -6.16 3.79
CA GLY A 114 5.20 -6.03 3.04
C GLY A 114 4.42 -7.33 2.94
N GLY A 115 5.12 -8.47 2.87
CA GLY A 115 4.50 -9.80 2.91
C GLY A 115 3.86 -10.09 4.27
N ALA A 116 4.55 -9.71 5.37
CA ALA A 116 3.96 -9.77 6.71
C ALA A 116 2.72 -8.86 6.84
N GLY A 117 2.74 -7.67 6.24
CA GLY A 117 1.58 -6.77 6.17
C GLY A 117 0.41 -7.37 5.39
N ALA A 118 0.68 -7.97 4.23
CA ALA A 118 -0.34 -8.63 3.40
C ALA A 118 -0.98 -9.84 4.12
N LEU A 119 -0.17 -10.64 4.81
CA LEU A 119 -0.66 -11.75 5.63
C LEU A 119 -1.56 -11.28 6.77
N ASN A 120 -1.13 -10.27 7.54
CA ASN A 120 -1.97 -9.72 8.62
C ASN A 120 -3.26 -9.10 8.07
N PHE A 121 -3.21 -8.41 6.93
CA PHE A 121 -4.41 -7.87 6.30
C PHE A 121 -5.40 -8.97 5.91
N ALA A 122 -4.93 -10.05 5.30
CA ALA A 122 -5.77 -11.17 4.90
C ALA A 122 -6.42 -11.89 6.09
N LEU A 123 -5.74 -11.94 7.23
CA LEU A 123 -6.25 -12.52 8.47
C LEU A 123 -7.30 -11.63 9.14
N GLU A 124 -7.06 -10.32 9.21
CA GLU A 124 -7.93 -9.37 9.91
C GLU A 124 -9.13 -8.93 9.06
N TYR A 125 -8.97 -8.85 7.74
CA TYR A 125 -9.97 -8.33 6.79
C TYR A 125 -10.15 -9.26 5.58
N PRO A 126 -10.52 -10.54 5.79
CA PRO A 126 -10.64 -11.52 4.70
C PRO A 126 -11.67 -11.11 3.64
N GLU A 127 -12.74 -10.41 4.01
CA GLU A 127 -13.78 -9.92 3.11
C GLU A 127 -13.29 -8.81 2.18
N ARG A 128 -12.28 -8.04 2.61
CA ARG A 128 -11.62 -6.98 1.83
C ARG A 128 -10.46 -7.50 0.99
N THR A 129 -10.13 -8.78 1.14
CA THR A 129 -8.98 -9.41 0.49
C THR A 129 -9.39 -10.16 -0.76
N GLY A 130 -8.67 -9.93 -1.86
CA GLY A 130 -8.71 -10.74 -3.06
C GLY A 130 -7.64 -11.83 -3.04
N LYS A 131 -6.75 -11.85 -4.04
CA LYS A 131 -5.58 -12.74 -4.06
C LYS A 131 -4.45 -12.16 -3.21
N VAL A 132 -3.62 -13.04 -2.64
CA VAL A 132 -2.42 -12.68 -1.87
C VAL A 132 -1.19 -13.29 -2.55
N ILE A 133 -0.19 -12.46 -2.80
CA ILE A 133 1.07 -12.81 -3.46
C ILE A 133 2.22 -12.40 -2.52
N LEU A 134 3.07 -13.36 -2.14
CA LEU A 134 4.15 -13.20 -1.15
C LEU A 134 5.51 -13.57 -1.74
#